data_AF-A0AA41SGE1-F1
#
_entry.id   AF-A0AA41SGE1-F1
#
_cell.length_a   1.000
_cell.length_b   1.000
_cell.length_c   1.000
_cell.angle_alpha   90.00
_cell.angle_beta   90.00
_cell.angle_gamma   90.00
#
_symmetry.space_group_name_H-M   'P 1'
#
loop_
_entity.id
_entity.type
_entity.pdbx_description
1 polymer ?
#
loop_
_entity_poly.entity_id
_entity_poly.type
_entity_poly.pdbx_seq_one_letter_code
_entity_poly.pdbx_strand_id
1 'polypeptide(L)'
;MLMSSFNFPNMISAYIELKTTPVDFRFPTTNQSRHCFTRYIEFHRCVASKGEEAGECEKFAKYYRSLCPGEWVDKWNEQRETGTFAGPL
;
A
#
# COMPACT_ATOMS: atom_id res chain seq x y z
N MET A 1 25.84 -17.32 39.62
CA MET A 1 24.92 -16.66 38.68
C MET A 1 25.24 -17.17 37.29
N LEU A 2 24.44 -18.11 36.78
CA LEU A 2 24.60 -18.66 35.44
C LEU A 2 24.16 -17.58 34.45
N MET A 3 25.12 -16.95 33.76
CA MET A 3 24.85 -16.13 32.60
C MET A 3 24.44 -17.08 31.47
N SER A 4 23.14 -17.25 31.29
CA SER A 4 22.57 -17.99 30.17
C SER A 4 23.12 -17.40 28.87
N SER A 5 24.01 -18.15 28.22
CA SER A 5 24.45 -17.87 26.85
C SER A 5 23.26 -18.07 25.93
N PHE A 6 22.46 -17.01 25.74
CA PHE A 6 21.47 -16.96 24.68
C PHE A 6 22.20 -17.01 23.34
N ASN A 7 22.24 -18.20 22.77
CA ASN A 7 22.57 -18.42 21.38
C ASN A 7 21.42 -17.82 20.56
N PHE A 8 21.64 -16.62 19.99
CA PHE A 8 20.75 -16.07 18.98
C PHE A 8 21.29 -16.49 17.60
N PRO A 9 20.71 -17.53 16.98
CA PRO A 9 21.11 -17.91 15.63
C PRO A 9 20.54 -16.89 14.64
N ASN A 10 21.44 -16.21 13.94
CA ASN A 10 21.23 -15.60 12.61
C ASN A 10 20.11 -14.56 12.48
N MET A 11 20.47 -13.28 12.39
CA MET A 11 19.63 -12.32 11.68
C MET A 11 20.42 -11.22 11.00
N ILE A 12 21.48 -11.58 10.27
CA ILE A 12 22.15 -10.66 9.34
C ILE A 12 22.21 -11.29 7.96
N SER A 13 21.15 -11.03 7.19
CA SER A 13 21.20 -10.56 5.80
C SER A 13 19.87 -10.89 5.10
N ALA A 14 18.79 -10.26 5.54
CA ALA A 14 17.67 -10.04 4.63
C ALA A 14 18.13 -8.89 3.70
N TYR A 15 18.46 -9.21 2.45
CA TYR A 15 18.67 -8.19 1.44
C TYR A 15 17.35 -7.42 1.26
N ILE A 16 17.24 -6.24 1.86
CA ILE A 16 16.08 -5.36 1.73
C ILE A 16 16.13 -4.77 0.32
N GLU A 17 15.28 -5.27 -0.56
CA GLU A 17 15.15 -4.71 -1.90
C GLU A 17 14.39 -3.37 -1.81
N LEU A 18 15.13 -2.27 -1.86
CA LEU A 18 14.58 -0.91 -1.84
C LEU A 18 13.92 -0.59 -3.20
N LYS A 19 12.65 -0.96 -3.33
CA LYS A 19 11.79 -0.61 -4.47
C LYS A 19 10.60 0.22 -4.00
N THR A 20 10.18 1.14 -4.86
CA THR A 20 9.00 1.99 -4.66
C THR A 20 8.14 2.00 -5.93
N THR A 21 7.01 2.69 -5.87
CA THR A 21 6.11 2.88 -7.01
C THR A 21 6.83 3.51 -8.20
N PRO A 22 6.70 2.96 -9.42
CA PRO A 22 7.28 3.57 -10.61
C PRO A 22 6.61 4.91 -10.97
N VAL A 23 7.30 5.71 -11.77
CA VAL A 23 6.76 6.97 -12.30
C VAL A 23 5.58 6.68 -13.24
N ASP A 24 4.45 7.35 -13.00
CA ASP A 24 3.28 7.29 -13.87
C ASP A 24 3.19 8.57 -14.71
N PHE A 25 3.38 8.43 -16.03
CA PHE A 25 3.37 9.56 -16.97
C PHE A 25 2.02 10.29 -17.06
N ARG A 26 0.93 9.70 -16.54
CA ARG A 26 -0.37 10.39 -16.43
C ARG A 26 -0.33 11.54 -15.41
N PHE A 27 0.63 11.52 -14.49
CA PHE A 27 0.75 12.49 -13.40
C PHE A 27 2.15 13.15 -13.39
N PRO A 28 2.48 13.99 -14.39
CA PRO A 28 3.81 14.60 -14.53
C PRO A 28 4.05 15.78 -13.57
N THR A 29 3.04 16.21 -12.82
CA THR A 29 3.13 17.39 -11.95
C THR A 29 3.66 17.03 -10.56
N THR A 30 4.18 18.01 -9.83
CA THR A 30 4.67 17.82 -8.45
C THR A 30 3.55 17.41 -7.48
N ASN A 31 2.29 17.77 -7.77
CA ASN A 31 1.16 17.41 -6.93
C ASN A 31 0.73 15.95 -7.19
N GLN A 32 1.13 15.05 -6.29
CA GLN A 32 0.85 13.61 -6.37
C GLN A 32 -0.48 13.19 -5.74
N SER A 33 -1.33 14.12 -5.29
CA SER A 33 -2.61 13.79 -4.63
C SER A 33 -3.54 12.98 -5.55
N ARG A 34 -3.62 13.36 -6.84
CA ARG A 34 -4.41 12.60 -7.83
C ARG A 34 -3.81 11.22 -8.12
N HIS A 35 -2.50 11.09 -8.10
CA HIS A 35 -1.82 9.82 -8.31
C HIS A 35 -2.13 8.84 -7.17
N CYS A 36 -1.99 9.30 -5.92
CA CYS A 36 -2.38 8.54 -4.73
C CYS A 36 -3.85 8.08 -4.81
N PHE A 37 -4.78 9.02 -5.04
CA PHE A 37 -6.22 8.70 -5.09
C PHE A 37 -6.55 7.69 -6.20
N THR A 38 -5.93 7.82 -7.37
CA THR A 38 -6.12 6.89 -8.49
C THR A 38 -5.64 5.49 -8.14
N ARG A 39 -4.47 5.34 -7.51
CA ARG A 39 -3.94 4.02 -7.10
C ARG A 39 -4.79 3.36 -6.01
N TYR A 40 -5.32 4.14 -5.08
CA TYR A 40 -6.24 3.64 -4.05
C TYR A 40 -7.53 3.07 -4.68
N ILE A 41 -8.12 3.79 -5.64
CA ILE A 41 -9.30 3.32 -6.38
C ILE A 41 -8.98 2.08 -7.22
N GLU A 42 -7.86 2.07 -7.96
CA GLU A 42 -7.45 0.93 -8.78
C GLU A 42 -7.31 -0.35 -7.94
N PHE A 43 -6.77 -0.24 -6.72
CA PHE A 43 -6.69 -1.36 -5.79
C PHE A 43 -8.08 -1.90 -5.43
N HIS A 44 -9.00 -1.03 -4.98
CA HIS A 44 -10.31 -1.48 -4.54
C HIS A 44 -11.22 -1.96 -5.68
N ARG A 45 -11.09 -1.39 -6.87
CA ARG A 45 -11.72 -1.93 -8.09
C ARG A 45 -11.21 -3.32 -8.44
N CYS A 46 -9.90 -3.53 -8.31
CA CYS A 46 -9.27 -4.83 -8.53
C CYS A 46 -9.83 -5.87 -7.55
N VAL A 47 -9.90 -5.52 -6.26
CA VAL A 47 -10.48 -6.38 -5.21
C VAL A 47 -11.95 -6.67 -5.48
N ALA A 48 -12.75 -5.68 -5.87
CA ALA A 48 -14.17 -5.85 -6.19
C ALA A 48 -14.40 -6.76 -7.41
N SER A 49 -13.51 -6.69 -8.42
CA SER A 49 -13.66 -7.45 -9.67
C SER A 49 -13.10 -8.87 -9.60
N LYS A 50 -11.96 -9.05 -8.89
CA LYS A 50 -11.18 -10.31 -8.91
C LYS A 50 -11.16 -11.05 -7.57
N GLY A 51 -11.60 -10.42 -6.48
CA GLY A 51 -11.46 -10.95 -5.11
C GLY A 51 -10.11 -10.61 -4.47
N GLU A 52 -10.05 -10.67 -3.13
CA GLU A 52 -8.86 -10.29 -2.34
C GLU A 52 -7.64 -11.18 -2.59
N GLU A 53 -7.83 -12.41 -3.06
CA GLU A 53 -6.76 -13.39 -3.27
C GLU A 53 -6.04 -13.27 -4.61
N ALA A 54 -6.46 -12.36 -5.48
CA ALA A 54 -5.74 -12.08 -6.71
C ALA A 54 -4.42 -11.36 -6.37
N GLY A 55 -3.29 -12.07 -6.39
CA GLY A 55 -1.95 -11.50 -6.21
C GLY A 55 -1.64 -10.34 -7.17
N GLU A 56 -2.40 -10.21 -8.27
CA GLU A 56 -2.37 -9.04 -9.14
C GLU A 56 -2.80 -7.74 -8.46
N CYS A 57 -3.68 -7.77 -7.46
CA CYS A 57 -4.13 -6.57 -6.74
C CYS A 57 -3.09 -6.11 -5.70
N GLU A 58 -2.22 -7.01 -5.22
CA GLU A 58 -1.18 -6.71 -4.23
C GLU A 58 -0.20 -5.64 -4.74
N LYS A 59 0.07 -5.60 -6.06
CA LYS A 59 0.92 -4.56 -6.66
C LYS A 59 0.34 -3.15 -6.45
N PHE A 60 -0.98 -3.00 -6.62
CA PHE A 60 -1.67 -1.73 -6.40
C PHE A 60 -1.70 -1.39 -4.91
N ALA A 61 -1.79 -2.41 -4.05
CA ALA A 61 -1.69 -2.24 -2.61
C ALA A 61 -0.35 -1.63 -2.18
N LYS A 62 0.76 -2.14 -2.74
CA LYS A 62 2.08 -1.58 -2.52
C LYS A 62 2.15 -0.13 -3.02
N TYR A 63 1.59 0.14 -4.20
CA TYR A 63 1.70 1.47 -4.80
C TYR A 63 0.97 2.57 -4.04
N TYR A 64 -0.29 2.36 -3.64
CA TYR A 64 -1.02 3.39 -2.89
C TYR A 64 -0.41 3.58 -1.50
N ARG A 65 0.08 2.53 -0.84
CA ARG A 65 0.75 2.63 0.48
C ARG A 65 2.05 3.44 0.42
N SER A 66 2.78 3.39 -0.69
CA SER A 66 4.00 4.19 -0.88
C SER A 66 3.74 5.64 -1.29
N LEU A 67 2.59 5.95 -1.91
CA LEU A 67 2.26 7.28 -2.42
C LEU A 67 1.38 8.11 -1.46
N CYS A 68 0.44 7.45 -0.79
CA CYS A 68 -0.58 8.11 0.00
C CYS A 68 -0.11 8.36 1.45
N PRO A 69 -0.40 9.53 2.03
CA PRO A 69 -0.32 9.71 3.47
C PRO A 69 -1.23 8.71 4.18
N GLY A 70 -0.77 8.10 5.29
CA GLY A 70 -1.56 7.14 6.06
C GLY A 70 -2.92 7.69 6.50
N GLU A 71 -2.94 8.94 6.98
CA GLU A 71 -4.17 9.64 7.40
C GLU A 71 -5.25 9.69 6.30
N TRP A 72 -4.86 9.82 5.02
CA TRP A 72 -5.82 9.87 3.92
C TRP A 72 -6.43 8.50 3.66
N VAL A 73 -5.59 7.46 3.71
CA VAL A 73 -6.01 6.07 3.55
C VAL A 73 -6.98 5.69 4.66
N ASP A 74 -6.67 6.03 5.91
CA ASP A 74 -7.51 5.71 7.07
C ASP A 74 -8.89 6.39 6.94
N LYS A 75 -8.92 7.69 6.63
CA LYS A 75 -10.18 8.42 6.39
C LYS A 75 -11.00 7.82 5.24
N TRP A 76 -10.36 7.43 4.15
CA TRP A 76 -11.06 6.79 3.03
C TRP A 76 -11.54 5.39 3.36
N ASN A 77 -10.84 4.64 4.22
CA ASN A 77 -11.30 3.34 4.71
C ASN A 77 -12.57 3.51 5.56
N GLU A 78 -12.58 4.44 6.52
CA GLU A 78 -13.76 4.75 7.33
C GLU A 78 -14.95 5.19 6.46
N GLN A 79 -14.71 6.05 5.46
CA GLN A 79 -15.74 6.47 4.52
C GLN A 79 -16.31 5.30 3.70
N ARG A 80 -15.49 4.29 3.39
CA ARG A 80 -15.94 3.09 2.66
C ARG A 80 -16.75 2.16 3.55
N GLU A 81 -16.33 1.96 4.79
CA GLU A 81 -17.07 1.14 5.77
C GLU A 81 -18.42 1.76 6.12
N THR A 82 -18.49 3.10 6.17
CA THR A 82 -19.73 3.85 6.39
C THR A 82 -20.58 4.05 5.14
N GLY A 83 -20.07 3.68 3.95
CA GLY A 83 -20.76 3.87 2.66
C GLY A 83 -20.85 5.32 2.19
N THR A 84 -20.04 6.23 2.74
CA THR A 84 -20.02 7.67 2.41
C THR A 84 -18.90 8.07 1.45
N PHE A 85 -18.11 7.10 0.94
CA PHE A 85 -17.01 7.37 0.04
C PHE A 85 -17.49 7.90 -1.32
N ALA A 86 -17.08 9.13 -1.66
CA ALA A 86 -17.50 9.81 -2.89
C ALA A 86 -16.73 9.40 -4.15
N GLY A 87 -15.72 8.52 -4.02
CA GLY A 87 -14.92 8.06 -5.15
C GLY A 87 -15.56 6.87 -5.89
N PRO A 88 -15.24 6.70 -7.18
CA PRO A 88 -15.85 5.66 -8.00
C PRO A 88 -15.18 4.29 -7.75
N LEU A 89 -15.72 3.52 -6.80
CA LEU A 89 -15.30 2.15 -6.49
C LEU A 89 -16.00 1.10 -7.34
#